data_AF-B7Q508-F1
#
_entry.id   AF-B7Q508-F1
#
_cell.length_a   1.000
_cell.length_b   1.000
_cell.length_c   1.000
_cell.angle_alpha   90.00
_cell.angle_beta   90.00
_cell.angle_gamma   90.00
#
_symmetry.space_group_name_H-M   'P 1'
#
loop_
_entity.id
_entity.type
_entity.pdbx_description
1 polymer ?
#
loop_
_entity_poly.entity_id
_entity_poly.type
_entity_poly.pdbx_seq_one_letter_code
_entity_poly.pdbx_strand_id
1 'polypeptide(L)'
;MTGTFYNGDVPTLVVKDLDFLSYVFIKNFSNFMNRGPRSMDILQIMLEAETDESFEETEVKNGEIKVQKKLTPTEVYVNTGVLLIAGFGTTSVALSNLSFVLAKYPEVQDKVREEVNAAMRKHGRINYAAVTEDLKYLSNVVDETLRIYPVVVA
;
A
#
# COMPACT_ATOMS: atom_id res chain seq x y z
N MET A 1 -22.95 -37.80 3.11
CA MET A 1 -24.14 -37.07 2.63
C MET A 1 -23.87 -35.59 2.83
N THR A 2 -23.36 -34.96 1.78
CA THR A 2 -22.93 -33.55 1.73
C THR A 2 -24.14 -32.71 1.36
N GLY A 3 -24.47 -31.72 2.18
CA GLY A 3 -25.65 -30.87 1.96
C GLY A 3 -25.24 -29.40 1.92
N THR A 4 -25.68 -28.68 0.90
CA THR A 4 -25.60 -27.22 0.86
C THR A 4 -26.88 -26.66 1.46
N PHE A 5 -26.77 -25.76 2.42
CA PHE A 5 -27.92 -24.96 2.87
C PHE A 5 -27.56 -23.48 2.81
N TYR A 6 -28.57 -22.66 2.52
CA TYR A 6 -28.42 -21.24 2.32
C TYR A 6 -28.92 -20.51 3.57
N ASN A 7 -28.06 -19.74 4.24
CA ASN A 7 -28.40 -19.01 5.46
C ASN A 7 -28.36 -17.49 5.19
N GLY A 8 -29.32 -17.02 4.40
CA GLY A 8 -29.58 -15.59 4.17
C GLY A 8 -28.59 -14.88 3.24
N ASP A 9 -27.30 -14.85 3.58
CA ASP A 9 -26.32 -13.98 2.91
C ASP A 9 -25.06 -14.72 2.42
N VAL A 10 -24.80 -15.94 2.88
CA VAL A 10 -23.63 -16.72 2.44
C VAL A 10 -23.99 -18.19 2.19
N PRO A 11 -23.69 -18.74 0.99
CA PRO A 11 -23.87 -20.15 0.73
C PRO A 11 -22.89 -20.94 1.60
N THR A 12 -23.43 -21.77 2.51
CA THR A 12 -22.62 -22.58 3.44
C THR A 12 -22.66 -24.04 3.01
N LEU A 13 -21.48 -24.60 2.75
CA LEU A 13 -21.32 -25.97 2.27
C LEU A 13 -20.80 -26.84 3.42
N VAL A 14 -21.67 -27.72 3.95
CA VAL A 14 -21.30 -28.61 5.05
C VAL A 14 -20.81 -29.93 4.51
N VAL A 15 -19.49 -30.12 4.56
CA VAL A 15 -18.80 -31.34 4.16
C VAL A 15 -18.52 -32.23 5.37
N LYS A 16 -18.93 -33.51 5.29
CA LYS A 16 -18.57 -34.54 6.29
C LYS A 16 -17.35 -35.38 5.91
N ASP A 17 -16.87 -35.20 4.68
CA ASP A 17 -15.73 -35.91 4.13
C ASP A 17 -14.42 -35.17 4.44
N LEU A 18 -13.65 -35.70 5.40
CA LEU A 18 -12.37 -35.14 5.82
C LEU A 18 -11.30 -35.23 4.72
N ASP A 19 -11.35 -36.25 3.86
CA ASP A 19 -10.36 -36.44 2.81
C ASP A 19 -10.56 -35.40 1.70
N PHE A 20 -11.83 -35.07 1.40
CA PHE A 20 -12.16 -33.95 0.53
C PHE A 20 -11.68 -32.62 1.10
N LEU A 21 -11.91 -32.35 2.38
CA LEU A 21 -11.42 -31.13 3.02
C LEU A 21 -9.88 -31.06 2.98
N SER A 22 -9.20 -32.17 3.26
CA SER A 22 -7.75 -32.27 3.17
C SER A 22 -7.25 -32.01 1.74
N TYR A 23 -7.89 -32.63 0.74
CA TYR A 23 -7.58 -32.39 -0.68
C TYR A 23 -7.79 -30.93 -1.09
N VAL A 24 -8.89 -30.31 -0.68
CA VAL A 24 -9.23 -28.92 -0.99
C VAL A 24 -8.26 -27.94 -0.32
N PHE A 25 -8.00 -28.11 0.98
CA PHE A 25 -7.14 -27.21 1.75
C PHE A 25 -5.64 -27.45 1.57
N ILE A 26 -5.21 -28.62 1.08
CA ILE A 26 -3.77 -28.92 0.91
C ILE A 26 -3.39 -28.89 -0.58
N LYS A 27 -4.15 -29.55 -1.47
CA LYS A 27 -3.80 -29.60 -2.90
C LYS A 27 -4.30 -28.41 -3.70
N ASN A 28 -5.46 -27.87 -3.35
CA ASN A 28 -6.07 -26.75 -4.07
C ASN A 28 -6.04 -25.44 -3.28
N PHE A 29 -5.22 -25.36 -2.21
CA PHE A 29 -5.08 -24.15 -1.40
C PHE A 29 -4.77 -22.91 -2.23
N SER A 30 -3.95 -23.06 -3.27
CA SER A 30 -3.60 -22.01 -4.23
C SER A 30 -4.83 -21.43 -4.96
N ASN A 31 -5.87 -22.24 -5.21
CA ASN A 31 -7.11 -21.80 -5.87
C ASN A 31 -8.01 -20.97 -4.95
N PHE A 32 -7.92 -21.16 -3.62
CA PHE A 32 -8.61 -20.33 -2.62
C PHE A 32 -7.83 -19.05 -2.31
N MET A 33 -6.55 -19.03 -2.64
CA MET A 33 -5.69 -17.85 -2.60
C MET A 33 -5.74 -17.11 -3.94
N ASN A 34 -6.94 -16.90 -4.50
CA ASN A 34 -7.18 -15.89 -5.52
C ASN A 34 -7.05 -14.51 -4.86
N ARG A 35 -5.83 -14.19 -4.38
CA ARG A 35 -5.43 -12.83 -4.06
C ARG A 35 -5.65 -12.09 -5.38
N GLY A 36 -6.55 -11.10 -5.39
CA GLY A 36 -6.74 -10.23 -6.55
C GLY A 36 -5.39 -9.69 -7.05
N PRO A 37 -5.34 -9.07 -8.25
CA PRO A 37 -4.08 -8.66 -8.87
C PRO A 37 -3.13 -8.07 -7.83
N ARG A 38 -2.01 -8.77 -7.58
CA ARG A 38 -1.03 -8.35 -6.58
C ARG A 38 -0.57 -6.95 -6.95
N SER A 39 -1.01 -5.95 -6.19
CA SER A 39 -0.42 -4.62 -6.28
C SER A 39 1.00 -4.75 -5.73
N MET A 40 1.99 -4.46 -6.55
CA MET A 40 3.39 -4.48 -6.14
C MET A 40 3.62 -3.30 -5.19
N ASP A 41 3.57 -3.53 -3.89
CA ASP A 41 3.91 -2.54 -2.87
C ASP A 41 5.36 -2.72 -2.37
N ILE A 42 5.87 -1.72 -1.65
CA ILE A 42 7.27 -1.71 -1.19
C ILE A 42 7.58 -2.92 -0.29
N LEU A 43 6.62 -3.39 0.51
CA LEU A 43 6.84 -4.54 1.38
C LEU A 43 6.89 -5.84 0.58
N GLN A 44 6.04 -5.96 -0.45
CA GLN A 44 6.08 -7.05 -1.39
C GLN A 44 7.41 -7.08 -2.17
N ILE A 45 7.93 -5.91 -2.57
CA ILE A 45 9.25 -5.78 -3.22
C ILE A 45 10.36 -6.23 -2.26
N MET A 46 10.32 -5.83 -0.99
CA MET A 46 11.31 -6.23 0.02
C MET A 46 11.26 -7.74 0.29
N LEU A 47 10.07 -8.32 0.35
CA LEU A 47 9.87 -9.77 0.54
C LEU A 47 10.34 -10.58 -0.68
N GLU A 48 10.11 -10.09 -1.90
CA GLU A 48 10.56 -10.75 -3.13
C GLU A 48 12.08 -10.66 -3.32
N ALA A 49 12.73 -9.70 -2.67
CA ALA A 49 14.18 -9.57 -2.63
C ALA A 49 14.86 -10.43 -1.54
N GLU A 50 14.09 -11.16 -0.71
CA GLU A 50 14.60 -12.00 0.38
C GLU A 50 15.32 -13.24 -0.15
N THR A 51 16.55 -13.48 0.32
CA THR A 51 17.29 -14.72 0.10
C THR A 51 18.07 -15.17 1.33
N ASP A 52 18.26 -16.48 1.48
CA ASP A 52 18.94 -17.08 2.64
C ASP A 52 20.42 -16.67 2.78
N GLU A 53 21.08 -16.25 1.70
CA GLU A 53 22.42 -15.66 1.75
C GLU A 53 22.47 -14.34 0.97
N SER A 54 23.34 -13.41 1.39
CA SER A 54 23.55 -12.13 0.73
C SER A 54 24.35 -12.33 -0.57
N PHE A 55 23.66 -12.73 -1.64
CA PHE A 55 24.26 -12.91 -2.96
C PHE A 55 24.18 -11.62 -3.77
N GLU A 56 25.31 -11.19 -4.33
CA GLU A 56 25.35 -10.35 -5.52
C GLU A 56 25.30 -11.29 -6.73
N GLU A 57 24.11 -11.55 -7.25
CA GLU A 57 23.98 -12.35 -8.46
C GLU A 57 24.41 -11.48 -9.64
N THR A 58 25.58 -11.79 -10.20
CA THR A 58 26.09 -11.13 -11.40
C THR A 58 25.55 -11.87 -12.62
N GLU A 59 24.38 -11.48 -13.12
CA GLU A 59 23.93 -11.99 -14.43
C GLU A 59 24.64 -11.19 -15.54
N VAL A 60 25.50 -11.87 -16.31
CA VAL A 60 26.06 -11.33 -17.56
C VAL A 60 25.13 -11.74 -18.70
N LYS A 61 24.28 -10.82 -19.16
CA LYS A 61 23.53 -10.96 -20.42
C LYS A 61 23.99 -9.84 -21.37
N ASN A 62 24.48 -10.21 -22.54
CA ASN A 62 24.95 -9.28 -23.60
C ASN A 62 26.01 -8.24 -23.18
N GLY A 63 26.91 -8.57 -22.25
CA GLY A 63 28.01 -7.68 -21.85
C GLY A 63 27.64 -6.58 -20.85
N GLU A 64 26.40 -6.53 -20.39
CA GLU A 64 25.98 -5.71 -19.25
C GLU A 64 26.03 -6.53 -17.95
N ILE A 65 26.78 -6.05 -16.96
CA ILE A 65 26.81 -6.61 -15.61
C ILE A 65 25.55 -6.10 -14.88
N LYS A 66 24.54 -6.94 -14.71
CA LYS A 66 23.43 -6.66 -13.78
C LYS A 66 23.77 -7.24 -12.42
N VAL A 67 24.13 -6.37 -11.48
CA VAL A 67 24.28 -6.73 -10.07
C VAL A 67 22.88 -6.76 -9.46
N GLN A 68 22.34 -7.95 -9.20
CA GLN A 68 21.14 -8.09 -8.38
C GLN A 68 21.57 -8.31 -6.93
N LYS A 69 21.51 -7.23 -6.12
CA LYS A 69 21.73 -7.31 -4.68
C LYS A 69 20.48 -7.87 -4.01
N LYS A 70 20.58 -9.08 -3.46
CA LYS A 70 19.51 -9.71 -2.68
C LYS A 70 19.68 -9.40 -1.19
N LEU A 71 18.58 -9.36 -0.44
CA LEU A 71 18.54 -9.00 0.98
C LEU A 71 18.40 -10.26 1.84
N THR A 72 19.14 -10.33 2.95
CA THR A 72 18.92 -11.38 3.95
C THR A 72 17.60 -11.17 4.70
N PRO A 73 17.00 -12.22 5.32
CA PRO A 73 15.75 -12.07 6.06
C PRO A 73 15.82 -11.02 7.18
N THR A 74 16.98 -10.93 7.84
CA THR A 74 17.24 -9.92 8.87
C THR A 74 17.25 -8.51 8.29
N GLU A 75 17.88 -8.30 7.13
CA GLU A 75 17.89 -6.99 6.46
C GLU A 75 16.50 -6.59 5.98
N VAL A 76 15.72 -7.53 5.44
CA VAL A 76 14.32 -7.30 5.05
C VAL A 76 13.50 -6.83 6.26
N TYR A 77 13.61 -7.52 7.40
CA TYR A 77 12.92 -7.14 8.64
C TYR A 77 13.35 -5.75 9.13
N VAL A 78 14.64 -5.49 9.22
CA VAL A 78 15.17 -4.21 9.72
C VAL A 78 14.77 -3.06 8.80
N ASN A 79 14.95 -3.21 7.48
CA ASN A 79 14.61 -2.18 6.51
C ASN A 79 13.10 -1.89 6.49
N THR A 80 12.28 -2.93 6.59
CA THR A 80 10.82 -2.79 6.72
C THR A 80 10.47 -2.01 7.99
N GLY A 81 11.08 -2.36 9.12
CA GLY A 81 10.86 -1.68 10.40
C GLY A 81 11.24 -0.20 10.35
N VAL A 82 12.41 0.12 9.79
CA VAL A 82 12.87 1.51 9.61
C VAL A 82 11.92 2.29 8.71
N LEU A 83 11.51 1.72 7.58
CA LEU A 83 10.59 2.37 6.64
C LEU A 83 9.24 2.69 7.31
N LEU A 84 8.69 1.75 8.07
CA LEU A 84 7.43 1.94 8.78
C LEU A 84 7.54 3.04 9.84
N ILE A 85 8.58 3.02 10.67
CA ILE A 85 8.77 4.01 11.74
C ILE A 85 8.99 5.41 11.16
N ALA A 86 9.91 5.52 10.19
CA ALA A 86 10.28 6.79 9.58
C ALA A 86 9.13 7.40 8.77
N GLY A 87 8.38 6.57 8.04
CA GLY A 87 7.26 7.01 7.21
C GLY A 87 5.99 7.31 8.01
N PHE A 88 5.71 6.56 9.07
CA PHE A 88 4.47 6.72 9.84
C PHE A 88 4.49 7.96 10.73
N GLY A 89 5.51 8.11 11.58
CA GLY A 89 5.54 9.17 12.60
C GLY A 89 5.50 10.56 11.99
N THR A 90 6.33 10.79 10.96
CA THR A 90 6.41 12.07 10.26
C THR A 90 5.12 12.41 9.51
N THR A 91 4.61 11.47 8.71
CA THR A 91 3.37 11.68 7.93
C THR A 91 2.15 11.90 8.83
N SER A 92 2.05 11.18 9.95
CA SER A 92 0.96 11.34 10.92
C SER A 92 0.93 12.76 11.50
N VAL A 93 2.08 13.28 11.92
CA VAL A 93 2.21 14.66 12.43
C VAL A 93 1.91 15.68 11.33
N ALA A 94 2.40 15.46 10.10
CA ALA A 94 2.11 16.33 8.95
C ALA A 94 0.60 16.45 8.69
N LEU A 95 -0.12 15.31 8.67
CA LEU A 95 -1.56 15.26 8.43
C LEU A 95 -2.36 15.88 9.59
N SER A 96 -1.90 15.70 10.82
CA SER A 96 -2.51 16.33 12.00
C SER A 96 -2.39 17.86 11.91
N ASN A 97 -1.21 18.38 11.56
CA ASN A 97 -0.99 19.81 11.38
C ASN A 97 -1.80 20.38 10.21
N LEU A 98 -1.87 19.66 9.09
CA LEU A 98 -2.68 20.04 7.93
C LEU A 98 -4.16 20.13 8.31
N SER A 99 -4.68 19.13 9.02
CA SER A 99 -6.06 19.11 9.48
C SER A 99 -6.35 20.28 10.43
N PHE A 100 -5.40 20.59 11.31
CA PHE A 100 -5.49 21.75 12.21
C PHE A 100 -5.53 23.07 11.44
N VAL A 101 -4.65 23.28 10.46
CA VAL A 101 -4.62 24.49 9.63
C VAL A 101 -5.93 24.62 8.84
N LEU A 102 -6.41 23.55 8.21
CA LEU A 102 -7.67 23.57 7.46
C LEU A 102 -8.87 23.91 8.38
N ALA A 103 -8.92 23.34 9.59
CA ALA A 103 -9.98 23.67 10.55
C ALA A 103 -9.91 25.12 11.05
N LYS A 104 -8.71 25.71 11.11
CA LYS A 104 -8.48 27.10 11.54
C LYS A 104 -8.81 28.12 10.45
N TYR A 105 -8.67 27.74 9.18
CA TYR A 105 -8.89 28.61 8.01
C TYR A 105 -9.97 28.03 7.08
N PRO A 106 -11.27 28.19 7.43
CA PRO A 106 -12.38 27.61 6.67
C PRO A 106 -12.40 28.02 5.19
N GLU A 107 -11.98 29.24 4.87
CA GLU A 107 -11.90 29.75 3.50
C GLU A 107 -10.87 29.00 2.64
N VAL A 108 -9.79 28.52 3.24
CA VAL A 108 -8.78 27.68 2.58
C VAL A 108 -9.34 26.26 2.42
N GLN A 109 -10.00 25.75 3.46
CA GLN A 109 -10.63 24.43 3.44
C GLN A 109 -11.70 24.32 2.35
N ASP A 110 -12.53 25.34 2.17
CA ASP A 110 -13.56 25.36 1.13
C ASP A 110 -12.95 25.34 -0.28
N LYS A 111 -11.90 26.14 -0.51
CA LYS A 111 -11.17 26.13 -1.80
C LYS A 111 -10.52 24.78 -2.10
N VAL A 112 -9.88 24.17 -1.11
CA VAL A 112 -9.30 22.81 -1.26
C VAL A 112 -10.40 21.81 -1.57
N ARG A 113 -11.55 21.88 -0.88
CA ARG A 113 -12.68 20.97 -1.11
C ARG A 113 -13.25 21.13 -2.52
N GLU A 114 -13.36 22.35 -3.02
CA GLU A 114 -13.79 22.62 -4.39
C GLU A 114 -12.82 22.02 -5.42
N GLU A 115 -11.51 22.19 -5.22
CA GLU A 115 -10.47 21.63 -6.08
C GLU A 115 -10.54 20.09 -6.11
N VAL A 116 -10.61 19.44 -4.93
CA VAL A 116 -10.72 17.98 -4.82
C VAL A 116 -11.99 17.46 -5.49
N ASN A 117 -13.11 18.14 -5.29
CA ASN A 117 -14.37 17.77 -5.94
C ASN A 117 -14.31 17.94 -7.46
N ALA A 118 -13.62 18.97 -7.96
CA ALA A 118 -13.42 19.16 -9.40
C ALA A 118 -12.56 18.04 -10.00
N ALA A 119 -11.46 17.67 -9.34
CA ALA A 119 -10.60 16.56 -9.74
C ALA A 119 -11.38 15.23 -9.75
N MET A 120 -12.19 14.98 -8.71
CA MET A 120 -13.03 13.77 -8.62
C MET A 120 -14.06 13.70 -9.76
N ARG A 121 -14.70 14.82 -10.11
CA ARG A 121 -15.64 14.87 -11.25
C ARG A 121 -14.97 14.62 -12.59
N LYS A 122 -13.73 15.10 -12.77
CA LYS A 122 -12.96 14.95 -14.01
C LYS A 122 -12.45 13.51 -14.21
N HIS A 123 -11.91 12.90 -13.17
CA HIS A 123 -11.24 11.59 -13.25
C HIS A 123 -12.10 10.40 -12.79
N GLY A 124 -13.25 10.65 -12.18
CA GLY A 124 -14.13 9.64 -11.57
C GLY A 124 -13.58 9.00 -10.28
N ARG A 125 -12.26 9.07 -10.07
CA ARG A 125 -11.53 8.68 -8.86
C ARG A 125 -10.29 9.54 -8.69
N ILE A 126 -9.83 9.72 -7.45
CA ILE A 126 -8.51 10.31 -7.21
C ILE A 126 -7.46 9.25 -7.58
N ASN A 127 -6.77 9.47 -8.69
CA ASN A 127 -5.67 8.66 -9.19
C ASN A 127 -4.39 9.51 -9.26
N TYR A 128 -3.27 8.93 -9.66
CA TYR A 128 -2.00 9.64 -9.75
C TYR A 128 -2.07 10.90 -10.63
N ALA A 129 -2.71 10.81 -11.80
CA ALA A 129 -2.90 11.94 -12.71
C ALA A 129 -3.74 13.06 -12.07
N ALA A 130 -4.82 12.71 -11.36
CA ALA A 130 -5.65 13.67 -10.65
C ALA A 130 -4.84 14.46 -9.60
N VAL A 131 -3.97 13.78 -8.85
CA VAL A 131 -3.11 14.40 -7.84
C VAL A 131 -2.09 15.33 -8.49
N THR A 132 -1.42 14.91 -9.57
CA THR A 132 -0.35 15.69 -10.19
C THR A 132 -0.85 16.86 -11.04
N GLU A 133 -2.00 16.71 -11.71
CA GLU A 133 -2.49 17.70 -12.67
C GLU A 133 -3.45 18.71 -12.03
N ASP A 134 -4.33 18.25 -11.14
CA ASP A 134 -5.52 19.00 -10.74
C ASP A 134 -5.56 19.38 -9.24
N LEU A 135 -4.67 18.87 -8.38
CA LEU A 135 -4.63 19.18 -6.94
C LEU A 135 -3.49 20.15 -6.54
N LYS A 136 -3.24 21.17 -7.37
CA LYS A 136 -2.12 22.10 -7.17
C LYS A 136 -2.28 22.98 -5.95
N TYR A 137 -3.49 23.45 -5.67
CA TYR A 137 -3.76 24.28 -4.50
C TYR A 137 -3.60 23.47 -3.22
N LEU A 138 -4.10 22.23 -3.17
CA LEU A 138 -3.85 21.33 -2.06
C LEU A 138 -2.35 21.12 -1.83
N SER A 139 -1.54 20.90 -2.87
CA SER A 139 -0.07 20.83 -2.73
C SER A 139 0.52 22.09 -2.09
N ASN A 140 0.10 23.28 -2.53
CA ASN A 140 0.56 24.53 -1.93
C ASN A 140 0.17 24.65 -0.45
N VAL A 141 -1.02 24.17 -0.07
CA VAL A 141 -1.48 24.19 1.33
C VAL A 141 -0.67 23.21 2.19
N VAL A 142 -0.28 22.05 1.64
CA VAL A 142 0.63 21.12 2.31
C VAL A 142 1.99 21.77 2.53
N ASP A 143 2.57 22.40 1.49
CA ASP A 143 3.87 23.07 1.59
C ASP A 143 3.85 24.21 2.63
N GLU A 144 2.77 25.01 2.63
CA GLU A 144 2.60 26.09 3.61
C GLU A 144 2.40 25.56 5.03
N THR A 145 1.68 24.45 5.18
CA THR A 145 1.53 23.77 6.48
C THR A 145 2.89 23.32 7.00
N LEU A 146 3.72 22.70 6.15
CA LEU A 146 5.06 22.24 6.53
C LEU A 146 6.02 23.42 6.81
N ARG A 147 5.83 24.57 6.15
CA ARG A 147 6.57 25.81 6.43
C ARG A 147 6.24 26.38 7.81
N ILE A 148 4.98 26.37 8.21
CA ILE A 148 4.51 26.90 9.50
C ILE A 148 4.77 25.90 10.64
N TYR A 149 4.50 24.62 10.39
CA TYR A 149 4.61 23.53 11.35
C TYR A 149 5.54 22.44 10.81
N PRO A 150 6.87 22.64 10.88
CA PRO A 150 7.83 21.65 10.42
C PRO A 150 7.74 20.38 11.28
N VAL A 151 7.68 19.24 10.59
CA VAL A 151 7.52 17.90 11.21
C VAL A 151 8.83 17.38 11.79
N VAL A 152 9.95 17.82 11.22
CA VAL A 152 11.31 17.50 11.68
C VAL A 152 12.03 18.82 11.89
N VAL A 153 12.46 19.06 13.13
CA VAL A 153 13.36 20.17 13.45
C VAL A 153 14.77 19.61 13.32
N ALA A 154 15.55 20.17 12.40
CA ALA A 154 16.94 19.77 12.14
C ALA A 154 17.88 20.13 13.30
#